data_AF-A0AA88XYL2-F1
#
_entry.id   AF-A0AA88XYL2-F1
#
_cell.length_a   1.000
_cell.length_b   1.000
_cell.length_c   1.000
_cell.angle_alpha   90.00
_cell.angle_beta   90.00
_cell.angle_gamma   90.00
#
_symmetry.space_group_name_H-M   'P 1'
#
loop_
_entity.id
_entity.type
_entity.pdbx_description
1 polymer ?
#
loop_
_entity_poly.entity_id
_entity_poly.type
_entity_poly.pdbx_seq_one_letter_code
_entity_poly.pdbx_strand_id
1 'polypeptide(L)'
;HIWAFGSYLDSSLASFKSELIESQDAKVQDISLKLKKDVSSTLKSGGNRIQFDFNEDLLSDLDKLSKRLTRRKDENSQEFVTKISEKKIGKRNKLIRIADSYPAGWATVKQYDSSEIASDSDDEKKLRQAENRALRSIKEKRRKPYDRIRGNNSNHSPSVAAGSAQQLHGFRYQTSF
;
A
#
# COMPACT_ATOMS: atom_id res chain seq x y z
N HIS A 1 53.36 -0.05 38.81
CA HIS A 1 53.62 -0.50 37.42
C HIS A 1 52.67 -1.59 36.93
N ILE A 2 52.48 -2.71 37.65
CA ILE A 2 51.62 -3.83 37.21
C ILE A 2 50.13 -3.43 37.01
N TRP A 3 49.58 -2.63 37.92
CA TRP A 3 48.19 -2.14 37.83
C TRP A 3 47.93 -1.22 36.63
N ALA A 4 48.90 -0.37 36.29
CA ALA A 4 48.79 0.55 35.14
C ALA A 4 48.85 -0.20 33.80
N PHE A 5 49.59 -1.31 33.75
CA PHE A 5 49.61 -2.18 32.58
C PHE A 5 48.28 -2.91 32.38
N GLY A 6 47.68 -3.42 33.47
CA GLY A 6 46.35 -4.04 33.44
C GLY A 6 45.27 -3.09 32.92
N SER A 7 45.21 -1.86 33.44
CA SER A 7 44.21 -0.89 32.99
C SER A 7 44.41 -0.45 31.53
N TYR A 8 45.67 -0.36 31.08
CA TYR A 8 45.99 -0.07 29.68
C TYR A 8 45.51 -1.20 28.76
N LEU A 9 45.75 -2.46 29.13
CA LEU A 9 45.28 -3.61 28.36
C LEU A 9 43.75 -3.68 28.29
N ASP A 10 43.06 -3.46 29.41
CA ASP A 10 41.59 -3.44 29.42
C ASP A 10 41.02 -2.32 28.55
N SER A 11 41.62 -1.12 28.60
CA SER A 11 41.21 0.00 27.76
C SER A 11 41.44 -0.29 26.27
N SER A 12 42.59 -0.89 25.92
CA SER A 12 42.93 -1.25 24.55
C SER A 12 42.04 -2.38 24.02
N LEU A 13 41.74 -3.37 24.85
CA LEU A 13 40.80 -4.45 24.53
C LEU A 13 39.38 -3.90 24.34
N ALA A 14 38.94 -2.98 25.20
CA ALA A 14 37.65 -2.31 25.07
C ALA A 14 37.56 -1.50 23.77
N SER A 15 38.60 -0.72 23.42
CA SER A 15 38.61 0.03 22.16
C SER A 15 38.59 -0.90 20.94
N PHE A 16 39.36 -1.99 20.97
CA PHE A 16 39.39 -2.95 19.88
C PHE A 16 38.04 -3.66 19.70
N LYS A 17 37.37 -4.01 20.81
CA LYS A 17 36.02 -4.60 20.78
C LYS A 17 35.00 -3.62 20.18
N SER A 18 35.06 -2.35 20.57
CA SER A 18 34.21 -1.29 20.01
C SER A 18 34.43 -1.12 18.50
N GLU A 19 35.69 -1.02 18.07
CA GLU A 19 36.04 -0.89 16.64
C GLU A 19 35.59 -2.10 15.82
N LEU A 20 35.72 -3.31 16.38
CA LEU A 20 35.25 -4.53 15.72
C LEU A 20 33.73 -4.54 15.54
N ILE A 21 32.97 -4.12 16.56
CA ILE A 21 31.50 -4.02 16.49
C ILE A 21 31.09 -2.98 15.43
N GLU A 22 31.72 -1.80 15.44
CA GLU A 22 31.44 -0.74 14.47
C GLU A 22 31.75 -1.18 13.03
N SER A 23 32.88 -1.87 12.82
CA SER A 23 33.26 -2.45 11.52
C SER A 23 32.25 -3.50 11.04
N GLN A 24 31.77 -4.35 11.94
CA GLN A 24 30.77 -5.37 11.60
C GLN A 24 29.41 -4.73 11.27
N ASP A 25 28.97 -3.75 12.07
CA ASP A 25 27.72 -3.01 11.83
C ASP A 25 27.75 -2.28 10.48
N ALA A 26 28.88 -1.67 10.11
CA ALA A 26 29.05 -1.02 8.82
C ALA A 26 28.91 -2.00 7.64
N LYS A 27 29.50 -3.20 7.74
CA LYS A 27 29.36 -4.25 6.71
C LYS A 27 27.93 -4.77 6.59
N VAL A 28 27.25 -4.97 7.72
CA VAL A 28 25.84 -5.40 7.74
C VAL A 28 24.95 -4.34 7.09
N GLN A 29 25.22 -3.06 7.33
CA GLN A 29 24.50 -1.96 6.68
C GLN A 29 24.73 -1.95 5.16
N ASP A 30 25.97 -2.11 4.69
CA ASP A 30 26.27 -2.17 3.25
C ASP A 30 25.57 -3.33 2.54
N ILE A 31 25.60 -4.53 3.14
CA ILE A 31 24.88 -5.70 2.61
C ILE A 31 23.37 -5.43 2.57
N SER A 32 22.81 -4.83 3.63
CA SER A 32 21.39 -4.49 3.70
C SER A 32 21.00 -3.48 2.61
N LEU A 33 21.81 -2.44 2.38
CA LEU A 33 21.58 -1.46 1.32
C LEU A 33 21.61 -2.09 -0.07
N LYS A 34 22.55 -3.00 -0.33
CA LYS A 34 22.63 -3.75 -1.60
C LYS A 34 21.39 -4.61 -1.81
N LEU A 35 20.98 -5.38 -0.80
CA LEU A 35 19.77 -6.21 -0.87
C LEU A 35 18.51 -5.37 -1.13
N LYS A 36 18.36 -4.23 -0.46
CA LYS A 36 17.22 -3.31 -0.68
C LYS A 36 17.20 -2.76 -2.11
N LYS A 37 18.37 -2.36 -2.63
CA LYS A 37 18.51 -1.87 -4.00
C LYS A 37 18.19 -2.95 -5.02
N ASP A 38 18.63 -4.18 -4.78
CA ASP A 38 18.31 -5.31 -5.64
C ASP A 38 16.79 -5.54 -5.68
N VAL A 39 16.13 -5.59 -4.51
CA VAL A 39 14.66 -5.72 -4.45
C VAL A 39 13.95 -4.58 -5.17
N SER A 40 14.35 -3.33 -4.92
CA SER A 40 13.78 -2.16 -5.60
C SER A 40 13.93 -2.24 -7.13
N SER A 41 15.11 -2.68 -7.61
CA SER A 41 15.39 -2.82 -9.04
C SER A 41 14.56 -3.92 -9.72
N THR A 42 14.10 -4.93 -8.97
CA THR A 42 13.22 -5.98 -9.51
C THR A 42 11.78 -5.52 -9.73
N LEU A 43 11.38 -4.37 -9.17
CA LEU A 43 10.04 -3.83 -9.35
C LEU A 43 9.88 -3.24 -10.76
N LYS A 44 8.91 -3.76 -11.50
CA LYS A 44 8.59 -3.43 -12.89
C LYS A 44 7.89 -2.08 -13.00
N SER A 45 7.01 -1.75 -12.06
CA SER A 45 6.29 -0.47 -12.05
C SER A 45 7.13 0.62 -11.39
N GLY A 46 7.43 1.68 -12.15
CA GLY A 46 8.15 2.85 -11.63
C GLY A 46 7.48 3.50 -10.42
N GLY A 47 6.14 3.56 -10.41
CA GLY A 47 5.39 4.09 -9.27
C GLY A 47 5.50 3.21 -8.01
N ASN A 48 5.47 1.89 -8.19
CA ASN A 48 5.68 0.95 -7.08
C ASN A 48 7.09 1.06 -6.52
N ARG A 49 8.09 1.22 -7.39
CA ARG A 49 9.49 1.40 -7.01
C ARG A 49 9.69 2.66 -6.17
N ILE A 50 9.19 3.81 -6.61
CA ILE A 50 9.27 5.08 -5.87
C ILE A 50 8.67 4.93 -4.46
N GLN A 51 7.52 4.26 -4.35
CA GLN A 51 6.86 4.04 -3.06
C GLN A 51 7.64 3.08 -2.16
N PHE A 52 8.25 2.04 -2.74
CA PHE A 52 9.08 1.09 -2.00
C PHE A 52 10.35 1.75 -1.47
N ASP A 53 11.04 2.53 -2.31
CA ASP A 53 12.25 3.26 -1.92
C ASP A 53 11.97 4.23 -0.77
N PHE A 54 10.89 5.02 -0.87
CA PHE A 54 10.46 5.90 0.21
C PHE A 54 10.18 5.15 1.52
N ASN A 55 9.52 3.99 1.44
CA ASN A 55 9.26 3.17 2.61
C ASN A 55 10.54 2.59 3.23
N GLU A 56 11.53 2.23 2.41
CA GLU A 56 12.83 1.74 2.88
C GLU A 56 13.65 2.84 3.58
N ASP A 57 13.58 4.08 3.08
CA ASP A 57 14.17 5.24 3.75
C ASP A 57 13.53 5.48 5.11
N LEU A 58 12.19 5.42 5.21
CA LEU A 58 11.48 5.51 6.49
C LEU A 58 11.89 4.39 7.46
N LEU A 59 12.09 3.16 6.99
CA LEU A 59 12.59 2.07 7.83
C LEU A 59 14.00 2.35 8.35
N SER A 60 14.87 2.97 7.55
CA SER A 60 16.21 3.39 8.00
C SER A 60 16.12 4.43 9.13
N ASP A 61 15.24 5.41 9.00
CA ASP A 61 15.06 6.43 10.03
C ASP A 61 14.42 5.88 11.31
N LEU A 62 13.50 4.92 11.18
CA LEU A 62 12.95 4.19 12.33
C LEU A 62 13.98 3.31 13.02
N ASP A 63 14.91 2.69 12.30
CA ASP A 63 16.02 1.94 12.90
C ASP A 63 16.96 2.85 13.71
N LYS A 64 17.30 4.02 13.15
CA LYS A 64 18.07 5.05 13.87
C LYS A 64 17.33 5.52 15.12
N LEU A 65 16.01 5.72 15.03
CA LEU A 65 15.17 6.10 16.18
C LEU A 65 15.15 4.97 17.23
N SER A 66 14.95 3.73 16.82
CA SER A 66 14.97 2.54 17.68
C SER A 66 16.26 2.46 18.49
N LYS A 67 17.43 2.58 17.84
CA LYS A 67 18.74 2.59 18.51
C LYS A 67 18.86 3.72 19.55
N ARG A 68 18.33 4.91 19.25
CA ARG A 68 18.30 6.03 20.21
C ARG A 68 17.40 5.75 21.41
N LEU A 69 16.26 5.10 21.20
CA LEU A 69 15.32 4.72 22.25
C LEU A 69 15.87 3.61 23.14
N THR A 70 16.54 2.59 22.56
CA THR A 70 17.22 1.53 23.32
C THR A 70 18.26 2.12 24.28
N ARG A 71 19.06 3.11 23.83
CA ARG A 71 20.02 3.82 24.68
C ARG A 71 19.35 4.61 25.81
N ARG A 72 18.13 5.12 25.59
CA ARG A 72 17.34 5.84 26.60
C ARG A 72 16.49 4.92 27.48
N LYS A 73 16.44 3.62 27.18
CA LYS A 73 15.59 2.63 27.85
C LYS A 73 14.10 3.01 27.86
N ASP A 74 13.62 3.61 26.77
CA ASP A 74 12.21 3.97 26.60
C ASP A 74 11.48 2.87 25.82
N GLU A 75 11.01 1.87 26.57
CA GLU A 75 10.36 0.67 26.02
C GLU A 75 9.00 0.98 25.37
N ASN A 76 8.24 1.93 25.93
CA ASN A 76 6.94 2.33 25.39
C ASN A 76 7.09 2.92 23.98
N SER A 77 7.99 3.89 23.82
CA SER A 77 8.27 4.48 22.51
C SER A 77 8.83 3.44 21.54
N GLN A 78 9.65 2.51 22.03
CA GLN A 78 10.22 1.44 21.22
C GLN A 78 9.13 0.50 20.68
N GLU A 79 8.13 0.17 21.48
CA GLU A 79 6.98 -0.64 21.04
C GLU A 79 6.19 0.05 19.91
N PHE A 80 5.97 1.37 19.99
CA PHE A 80 5.31 2.12 18.92
C PHE A 80 6.13 2.13 17.62
N VAL A 81 7.46 2.29 17.72
CA VAL A 81 8.35 2.25 16.56
C VAL A 81 8.29 0.87 15.88
N THR A 82 8.37 -0.22 16.65
CA THR A 82 8.26 -1.59 16.13
C THR A 82 6.89 -1.84 15.48
N LYS A 83 5.80 -1.38 16.09
CA LYS A 83 4.46 -1.47 15.50
C LYS A 83 4.38 -0.75 14.15
N ILE A 84 5.00 0.42 14.01
CA ILE A 84 5.00 1.18 12.75
C ILE A 84 5.85 0.47 11.69
N SER A 85 7.08 0.07 12.04
CA SER A 85 7.99 -0.58 11.10
C SER A 85 7.44 -1.90 10.56
N GLU A 86 6.98 -2.79 11.45
CA GLU A 86 6.54 -4.13 11.06
C GLU A 86 5.12 -4.14 10.49
N LYS A 87 4.14 -3.59 11.23
CA LYS A 87 2.73 -3.75 10.89
C LYS A 87 2.24 -2.77 9.83
N LYS A 88 2.84 -1.59 9.72
CA LYS A 88 2.43 -0.57 8.73
C LYS A 88 3.34 -0.58 7.52
N ILE A 89 4.63 -0.30 7.69
CA ILE A 89 5.56 -0.16 6.57
C ILE A 89 5.89 -1.53 5.96
N GLY A 90 6.19 -2.52 6.79
CA GLY A 90 6.42 -3.90 6.34
C GLY A 90 5.22 -4.47 5.58
N LYS A 91 4.00 -4.31 6.11
CA LYS A 91 2.76 -4.66 5.38
C LYS A 91 2.67 -3.92 4.05
N ARG A 92 2.93 -2.62 4.00
CA ARG A 92 2.86 -1.82 2.77
C ARG A 92 3.85 -2.32 1.71
N ASN A 93 5.09 -2.61 2.09
CA ASN A 93 6.10 -3.16 1.19
C ASN A 93 5.71 -4.55 0.66
N LYS A 94 5.11 -5.42 1.48
CA LYS A 94 4.53 -6.70 1.03
C LYS A 94 3.45 -6.47 -0.04
N LEU A 95 2.52 -5.53 0.20
CA LEU A 95 1.46 -5.22 -0.76
C LEU A 95 1.99 -4.63 -2.07
N ILE A 96 3.02 -3.78 -2.03
CA ILE A 96 3.67 -3.26 -3.24
C ILE A 96 4.25 -4.41 -4.07
N ARG A 97 4.95 -5.35 -3.43
CA ARG A 97 5.51 -6.53 -4.11
C ARG A 97 4.42 -7.38 -4.75
N ILE A 98 3.28 -7.58 -4.08
CA ILE A 98 2.11 -8.27 -4.66
C ILE A 98 1.59 -7.50 -5.88
N ALA A 99 1.37 -6.19 -5.76
CA ALA A 99 0.88 -5.37 -6.86
C ALA A 99 1.81 -5.38 -8.08
N ASP A 100 3.10 -5.60 -7.88
CA ASP A 100 4.08 -5.64 -8.95
C ASP A 100 4.28 -7.04 -9.57
N SER A 101 4.07 -8.08 -8.77
CA SER A 101 4.28 -9.48 -9.18
C SER A 101 3.11 -10.05 -10.00
N TYR A 102 1.88 -9.61 -9.71
CA TYR A 102 0.67 -10.19 -10.28
C TYR A 102 0.09 -9.33 -11.43
N PRO A 103 -0.32 -9.91 -12.57
CA PRO A 103 -0.95 -9.22 -13.69
C PRO A 103 -2.09 -8.24 -13.36
N ALA A 104 -2.98 -8.58 -12.42
CA ALA A 104 -4.06 -7.69 -12.00
C ALA A 104 -3.61 -6.60 -11.00
N GLY A 105 -2.34 -6.60 -10.60
CA GLY A 105 -1.66 -5.60 -9.79
C GLY A 105 -2.41 -5.18 -8.54
N TRP A 106 -2.68 -3.87 -8.41
CA TRP A 106 -3.42 -3.32 -7.25
C TRP A 106 -4.83 -3.89 -7.08
N ALA A 107 -5.45 -4.42 -8.14
CA ALA A 107 -6.74 -5.10 -8.00
C ALA A 107 -6.59 -6.45 -7.27
N THR A 108 -5.48 -7.17 -7.46
CA THR A 108 -5.12 -8.36 -6.68
C THR A 108 -4.95 -8.00 -5.21
N VAL A 109 -4.22 -6.91 -4.91
CA VAL A 109 -4.04 -6.41 -3.54
C VAL A 109 -5.37 -6.13 -2.86
N LYS A 110 -6.30 -5.45 -3.55
CA LYS A 110 -7.62 -5.14 -3.01
C LYS A 110 -8.41 -6.41 -2.61
N GLN A 111 -8.32 -7.46 -3.41
CA GLN A 111 -8.96 -8.74 -3.10
C GLN A 111 -8.25 -9.48 -1.97
N TYR A 112 -6.91 -9.43 -1.94
CA TYR A 112 -6.10 -10.05 -0.90
C TYR A 112 -6.36 -9.44 0.48
N ASP A 113 -6.32 -8.11 0.59
CA ASP A 113 -6.50 -7.39 1.87
C ASP A 113 -7.93 -7.51 2.43
N SER A 114 -8.90 -7.91 1.58
CA SER A 114 -10.28 -8.16 2.00
C SER A 114 -10.53 -9.56 2.58
N SER A 115 -9.54 -10.47 2.56
CA SER A 115 -9.68 -11.82 3.12
C SER A 115 -9.13 -11.86 4.55
N GLU A 116 -10.04 -11.96 5.54
CA GLU A 116 -9.80 -11.62 6.96
C GLU A 116 -9.06 -12.69 7.80
N ILE A 117 -8.38 -13.68 7.21
CA ILE A 117 -7.80 -14.80 7.99
C ILE A 117 -6.41 -15.14 7.46
N ALA A 118 -5.35 -14.97 8.25
CA ALA A 118 -3.96 -15.21 7.84
C ALA A 118 -3.33 -16.39 8.59
N SER A 119 -2.79 -17.34 7.83
CA SER A 119 -1.80 -18.36 8.24
C SER A 119 -0.87 -18.55 7.03
N ASP A 120 0.44 -18.57 7.25
CA ASP A 120 1.46 -18.40 6.21
C ASP A 120 1.43 -19.46 5.08
N SER A 121 0.90 -20.66 5.34
CA SER A 121 0.71 -21.72 4.33
C SER A 121 -0.45 -21.44 3.36
N ASP A 122 -1.40 -20.60 3.78
CA ASP A 122 -2.62 -20.28 3.05
C ASP A 122 -2.46 -19.05 2.14
N ASP A 123 -1.34 -18.32 2.27
CA ASP A 123 -1.10 -17.04 1.58
C ASP A 123 -0.99 -17.22 0.06
N GLU A 124 -0.27 -18.23 -0.42
CA GLU A 124 -0.09 -18.48 -1.87
C GLU A 124 -1.43 -18.84 -2.53
N LYS A 125 -2.21 -19.73 -1.89
CA LYS A 125 -3.54 -20.11 -2.38
C LYS A 125 -4.48 -18.91 -2.42
N LYS A 126 -4.46 -18.06 -1.38
CA LYS A 126 -5.26 -16.85 -1.31
C LYS A 126 -4.86 -15.82 -2.36
N LEU A 127 -3.57 -15.63 -2.61
CA LEU A 127 -3.10 -14.70 -3.64
C LEU A 127 -3.57 -15.12 -5.03
N ARG A 128 -3.47 -16.41 -5.38
CA ARG A 128 -4.02 -16.93 -6.65
C ARG A 128 -5.53 -16.74 -6.75
N GLN A 129 -6.26 -16.97 -5.66
CA GLN A 129 -7.71 -16.72 -5.64
C GLN A 129 -8.05 -15.24 -5.79
N ALA A 130 -7.32 -14.37 -5.08
CA ALA A 130 -7.49 -12.92 -5.11
C ALA A 130 -7.23 -12.39 -6.52
N GLU A 131 -6.17 -12.85 -7.19
CA GLU A 131 -5.88 -12.50 -8.58
C GLU A 131 -6.98 -12.98 -9.52
N ASN A 132 -7.42 -14.23 -9.41
CA ASN A 132 -8.50 -14.76 -10.24
C ASN A 132 -9.80 -13.94 -10.07
N ARG A 133 -10.13 -13.55 -8.84
CA ARG A 133 -11.28 -12.65 -8.56
C ARG A 133 -11.06 -11.27 -9.17
N ALA A 134 -9.86 -10.71 -9.05
CA ALA A 134 -9.50 -9.41 -9.62
C ALA A 134 -9.62 -9.41 -11.15
N LEU A 135 -9.08 -10.42 -11.83
CA LEU A 135 -9.17 -10.59 -13.28
C LEU A 135 -10.62 -10.75 -13.75
N ARG A 136 -11.45 -11.53 -13.03
CA ARG A 136 -12.89 -11.65 -13.31
C ARG A 136 -13.59 -10.29 -13.20
N SER A 137 -13.33 -9.54 -12.13
CA SER A 137 -13.92 -8.21 -11.93
C SER A 137 -13.51 -7.22 -13.03
N ILE A 138 -12.23 -7.22 -13.43
CA ILE A 138 -11.74 -6.40 -14.54
C ILE A 138 -12.45 -6.78 -15.85
N LYS A 139 -12.58 -8.08 -16.14
CA LYS A 139 -13.27 -8.58 -17.34
C LYS A 139 -14.75 -8.22 -17.36
N GLU A 140 -15.43 -8.32 -16.23
CA GLU A 140 -16.85 -7.96 -16.09
C GLU A 140 -17.07 -6.46 -16.30
N LYS A 141 -16.22 -5.60 -15.72
CA LYS A 141 -16.28 -4.14 -15.95
C LYS A 141 -16.08 -3.77 -17.42
N ARG A 142 -15.24 -4.52 -18.15
CA ARG A 142 -15.03 -4.33 -19.60
C ARG A 142 -16.20 -4.83 -20.45
N ARG A 143 -17.06 -5.71 -19.91
CA ARG A 143 -18.20 -6.31 -20.62
C ARG A 143 -19.50 -5.54 -20.48
N LYS A 144 -19.62 -4.63 -19.52
CA LYS A 144 -20.79 -3.74 -19.44
C LYS A 144 -20.64 -2.67 -20.53
N PRO A 145 -21.50 -2.64 -21.56
CA PRO A 145 -21.59 -1.47 -22.42
C PRO A 145 -21.93 -0.27 -21.54
N TYR A 146 -21.42 0.90 -21.90
CA TYR A 146 -21.83 2.15 -21.32
C TYR A 146 -23.33 2.37 -21.67
N ASP A 147 -24.25 1.82 -20.87
CA ASP A 147 -25.68 2.20 -20.90
C ASP A 147 -25.83 3.58 -20.25
N ARG A 148 -25.17 4.57 -20.83
CA ARG A 148 -25.46 5.97 -20.58
C ARG A 148 -25.57 6.65 -21.93
N ILE A 149 -26.66 7.37 -22.09
CA ILE A 149 -27.08 8.14 -23.26
C ILE A 149 -27.82 7.31 -24.34
N ARG A 150 -28.99 6.79 -23.97
CA ARG A 150 -30.14 6.95 -24.87
C ARG A 150 -31.04 8.01 -24.27
N GLY A 151 -30.80 9.25 -24.73
CA GLY A 151 -31.62 10.40 -24.40
C GLY A 151 -33.09 10.08 -24.66
N ASN A 152 -33.89 10.36 -23.66
CA ASN A 152 -35.34 10.38 -23.67
C ASN A 152 -35.79 11.47 -24.67
N ASN A 153 -35.94 11.13 -25.95
CA ASN A 153 -36.58 12.00 -26.91
C ASN A 153 -37.28 11.17 -28.01
N SER A 154 -38.52 10.81 -27.74
CA SER A 154 -39.49 10.45 -28.77
C SER A 154 -40.79 11.19 -28.49
N ASN A 155 -40.76 12.50 -28.72
CA ASN A 155 -41.93 13.22 -29.21
C ASN A 155 -42.28 12.64 -30.58
N HIS A 156 -43.23 11.71 -30.63
CA HIS A 156 -44.03 11.37 -31.82
C HIS A 156 -45.37 10.80 -31.32
N SER A 157 -46.40 11.64 -31.30
CA SER A 157 -47.78 11.20 -31.52
C SER A 157 -48.19 11.74 -32.88
N PRO A 158 -48.84 10.91 -33.72
CA PRO A 158 -50.23 11.24 -33.99
C PRO A 158 -51.18 10.03 -34.14
N SER A 159 -52.45 10.29 -33.79
CA SER A 159 -53.71 9.73 -34.36
C SER A 159 -53.99 8.22 -34.17
N VAL A 160 -55.18 7.72 -33.84
CA VAL A 160 -56.57 8.17 -33.70
C VAL A 160 -57.27 7.08 -32.85
N ALA A 161 -58.23 7.39 -31.97
CA ALA A 161 -59.50 6.67 -31.83
C ALA A 161 -60.24 7.00 -30.52
N ALA A 162 -61.45 7.53 -30.71
CA ALA A 162 -62.68 7.28 -29.95
C ALA A 162 -62.81 7.82 -28.51
N GLY A 163 -63.78 8.74 -28.34
CA GLY A 163 -64.64 8.72 -27.15
C GLY A 163 -64.86 10.05 -26.44
N SER A 164 -65.72 10.90 -27.02
CA SER A 164 -66.76 11.70 -26.34
C SER A 164 -66.47 12.47 -25.04
N ALA A 165 -66.58 13.81 -25.12
CA ALA A 165 -67.52 14.68 -24.35
C ALA A 165 -66.89 16.07 -24.14
N GLN A 166 -67.26 17.05 -24.97
CA GLN A 166 -68.13 18.19 -24.61
C GLN A 166 -67.45 19.28 -23.73
N GLN A 167 -67.12 20.41 -24.38
CA GLN A 167 -67.64 21.78 -24.11
C GLN A 167 -66.86 22.55 -23.03
N LEU A 168 -66.03 23.55 -23.37
CA LEU A 168 -66.28 24.92 -23.90
C LEU A 168 -66.20 25.99 -22.80
N HIS A 169 -65.52 27.09 -23.15
CA HIS A 169 -65.28 28.36 -22.42
C HIS A 169 -64.25 28.31 -21.28
N GLY A 170 -63.28 29.22 -21.15
CA GLY A 170 -62.95 30.44 -21.86
C GLY A 170 -62.06 31.32 -20.96
N PHE A 171 -61.24 32.18 -21.59
CA PHE A 171 -60.54 33.35 -21.00
C PHE A 171 -59.39 33.06 -20.00
N ARG A 172 -58.32 33.84 -19.88
CA ARG A 172 -57.68 34.94 -20.64
C ARG A 172 -56.33 35.15 -19.95
N TYR A 173 -55.31 35.54 -20.71
CA TYR A 173 -54.00 35.99 -20.24
C TYR A 173 -54.05 36.99 -19.08
N GLN A 174 -53.06 36.94 -18.17
CA GLN A 174 -52.23 38.12 -17.91
C GLN A 174 -50.91 37.77 -17.19
N THR A 175 -49.90 38.52 -17.61
CA THR A 175 -48.55 38.67 -17.10
C THR A 175 -48.51 39.47 -15.80
N SER A 176 -47.47 39.28 -14.99
CA SER A 176 -46.39 40.25 -14.70
C SER A 176 -45.98 40.32 -13.21
N PHE A 177 -44.65 40.43 -13.04
CA PHE A 177 -43.83 40.92 -11.91
C PHE A 177 -43.80 40.13 -10.60
#